data_AF-A0A1J5N389-F1
#
_entry.id   AF-A0A1J5N389-F1
#
_cell.length_a   1.000
_cell.length_b   1.000
_cell.length_c   1.000
_cell.angle_alpha   90.00
_cell.angle_beta   90.00
_cell.angle_gamma   90.00
#
_symmetry.space_group_name_H-M   'P 1'
#
loop_
_entity.id
_entity.type
_entity.pdbx_description
1 polymer ?
#
loop_
_entity_poly.entity_id
_entity_poly.type
_entity_poly.pdbx_seq_one_letter_code
_entity_poly.pdbx_strand_id
1 'polypeptide(L)'
;MPYTQESLKVFVDNISHTQDVLGRQILIENPSSYFELNYNEFSESEFLVAIAQQSGCGVLLDVNNVYVSAMNHGFDAKEYIDAISPASVGEIHLAGHSVQAMLDKEIRIDDHGSKVCEAVWALYQYTLKKVGAKPTLIEWDNDVPSWGELAEQADIANSYLERTEIEMTSYE
;
A
#
# COMPACT_ATOMS: atom_id res chain seq x y z
N MET A 1 -9.21 1.65 13.93
CA MET A 1 -9.48 0.38 14.64
C MET A 1 -8.17 -0.06 15.27
N PRO A 2 -8.14 -0.57 16.51
CA PRO A 2 -6.87 -0.86 17.17
C PRO A 2 -6.22 -2.14 16.65
N TYR A 3 -4.90 -2.14 16.53
CA TYR A 3 -4.13 -3.29 16.08
C TYR A 3 -3.78 -4.18 17.28
N THR A 4 -4.77 -4.92 17.78
CA THR A 4 -4.63 -5.85 18.92
C THR A 4 -4.79 -7.31 18.49
N GLN A 5 -4.38 -8.24 19.35
CA GLN A 5 -4.58 -9.67 19.12
C GLN A 5 -6.07 -10.04 18.94
N GLU A 6 -6.97 -9.34 19.63
CA GLU A 6 -8.43 -9.53 19.47
C GLU A 6 -8.89 -9.11 18.07
N SER A 7 -8.49 -7.93 17.61
CA SER A 7 -8.83 -7.45 16.26
C SER A 7 -8.20 -8.33 15.17
N LEU A 8 -6.97 -8.79 15.38
CA LEU A 8 -6.31 -9.73 14.47
C LEU A 8 -7.12 -11.02 14.31
N LYS A 9 -7.61 -11.60 15.41
CA LYS A 9 -8.44 -12.80 15.36
C LYS A 9 -9.71 -12.58 14.56
N VAL A 10 -10.41 -11.46 14.78
CA VAL A 10 -11.64 -11.13 14.05
C VAL A 10 -11.37 -10.96 12.55
N PHE A 11 -10.27 -10.29 12.18
CA PHE A 11 -9.87 -10.15 10.78
C PHE A 11 -9.61 -11.49 10.13
N VAL A 12 -8.77 -12.34 10.75
CA VAL A 12 -8.42 -13.65 10.22
C VAL A 12 -9.65 -14.53 10.04
N ASP A 13 -10.55 -14.57 11.03
CA ASP A 13 -11.79 -15.36 10.96
C ASP A 13 -12.68 -14.91 9.79
N ASN A 14 -12.86 -13.58 9.61
CA ASN A 14 -13.68 -13.02 8.54
C ASN A 14 -13.07 -13.20 7.14
N ILE A 15 -11.75 -13.02 7.02
CA ILE A 15 -11.03 -13.23 5.76
C ILE A 15 -11.08 -14.69 5.36
N SER A 16 -10.82 -15.61 6.29
CA SER A 16 -10.89 -17.05 6.04
C SER A 16 -12.30 -17.45 5.58
N HIS A 17 -13.33 -16.99 6.28
CA HIS A 17 -14.72 -17.23 5.88
C HIS A 17 -15.02 -16.67 4.47
N THR A 18 -14.54 -15.46 4.16
CA THR A 18 -14.74 -14.85 2.84
C THR A 18 -14.07 -15.67 1.74
N GLN A 19 -12.83 -16.11 1.96
CA GLN A 19 -12.10 -16.95 1.00
C GLN A 19 -12.75 -18.32 0.81
N ASP A 20 -13.25 -18.94 1.89
CA ASP A 20 -13.98 -20.22 1.84
C ASP A 20 -15.26 -20.09 0.99
N VAL A 21 -16.01 -19.00 1.16
CA VAL A 21 -17.24 -18.73 0.40
C VAL A 21 -16.93 -18.42 -1.07
N LEU A 22 -15.91 -17.61 -1.34
CA LEU A 22 -15.53 -17.21 -2.70
C LEU A 22 -14.74 -18.30 -3.45
N GLY A 23 -14.16 -19.26 -2.73
CA GLY A 23 -13.31 -20.32 -3.29
C GLY A 23 -11.99 -19.81 -3.88
N ARG A 24 -11.49 -18.65 -3.41
CA ARG A 24 -10.26 -18.03 -3.92
C ARG A 24 -9.55 -17.19 -2.87
N GLN A 25 -8.25 -17.02 -3.06
CA GLN A 25 -7.46 -16.04 -2.30
C GLN A 25 -7.93 -14.63 -2.64
N ILE A 26 -8.05 -13.79 -1.61
CA ILE A 26 -8.29 -12.34 -1.74
C ILE A 26 -7.02 -11.56 -1.35
N LEU A 27 -6.97 -10.29 -1.74
CA LEU A 27 -5.94 -9.36 -1.28
C LEU A 27 -6.56 -8.40 -0.26
N ILE A 28 -5.81 -8.10 0.80
CA ILE A 28 -6.16 -7.09 1.80
C ILE A 28 -5.22 -5.91 1.65
N GLU A 29 -5.79 -4.72 1.63
CA GLU A 29 -5.08 -3.47 1.44
C GLU A 29 -4.68 -2.82 2.78
N ASN A 30 -3.53 -2.14 2.80
CA ASN A 30 -3.17 -1.23 3.88
C ASN A 30 -3.86 0.14 3.70
N PRO A 31 -4.67 0.60 4.67
CA PRO A 31 -5.31 1.90 4.58
C PRO A 31 -4.35 3.05 4.91
N SER A 32 -4.70 4.26 4.49
CA SER A 32 -4.14 5.48 5.10
C SER A 32 -4.64 5.66 6.54
N SER A 33 -3.75 6.07 7.45
CA SER A 33 -4.05 6.35 8.85
C SER A 33 -3.86 7.83 9.19
N TYR A 34 -4.77 8.34 10.04
CA TYR A 34 -4.82 9.74 10.48
C TYR A 34 -4.73 9.89 12.00
N PHE A 35 -4.94 8.80 12.75
CA PHE A 35 -4.97 8.79 14.20
C PHE A 35 -4.27 7.55 14.74
N GLU A 36 -3.29 7.74 15.62
CA GLU A 36 -2.72 6.64 16.38
C GLU A 36 -3.61 6.31 17.58
N LEU A 37 -3.76 5.02 17.85
CA LEU A 37 -4.42 4.52 19.04
C LEU A 37 -3.37 4.04 20.03
N ASN A 38 -3.40 4.59 21.25
CA ASN A 38 -2.39 4.38 22.30
C ASN A 38 -2.30 2.94 22.87
N TYR A 39 -3.06 1.99 22.32
CA TYR A 39 -3.19 0.63 22.83
C TYR A 39 -3.05 -0.41 21.69
N ASN A 40 -2.37 -0.02 20.61
CA ASN A 40 -1.94 -0.96 19.58
C ASN A 40 -0.86 -1.90 20.14
N GLU A 41 -1.01 -3.19 19.89
CA GLU A 41 -0.04 -4.24 20.23
C GLU A 41 0.90 -4.55 19.06
N PHE A 42 0.48 -4.19 17.85
CA PHE A 42 1.23 -4.32 16.61
C PHE A 42 1.36 -2.95 15.93
N SER A 43 2.47 -2.72 15.23
CA SER A 43 2.48 -1.73 14.14
C SER A 43 1.54 -2.19 13.01
N GLU A 44 1.17 -1.27 12.12
CA GLU A 44 0.28 -1.61 11.01
C GLU A 44 0.88 -2.66 10.07
N SER A 45 2.17 -2.55 9.73
CA SER A 45 2.85 -3.52 8.88
C SER A 45 2.95 -4.90 9.55
N GLU A 46 3.23 -4.96 10.85
CA GLU A 46 3.20 -6.21 11.61
C GLU A 46 1.80 -6.84 11.65
N PHE A 47 0.76 -6.01 11.82
CA PHE A 47 -0.62 -6.45 11.83
C PHE A 47 -1.04 -7.03 10.47
N LEU A 48 -0.70 -6.35 9.38
CA LEU A 48 -0.98 -6.80 8.01
C LEU A 48 -0.25 -8.10 7.67
N VAL A 49 1.03 -8.20 8.05
CA VAL A 49 1.82 -9.43 7.87
C VAL A 49 1.21 -10.58 8.66
N ALA A 50 0.78 -10.34 9.91
CA ALA A 50 0.15 -11.36 10.74
C ALA A 50 -1.20 -11.82 10.14
N ILE A 51 -2.01 -10.90 9.59
CA ILE A 51 -3.25 -11.23 8.87
C ILE A 51 -2.94 -12.15 7.69
N ALA A 52 -2.00 -11.76 6.83
CA ALA A 52 -1.65 -12.53 5.63
C ALA A 52 -1.14 -13.93 5.99
N GLN A 53 -0.27 -14.03 7.00
CA GLN A 53 0.28 -15.30 7.48
C GLN A 53 -0.79 -16.24 8.05
N GLN A 54 -1.75 -15.72 8.82
CA GLN A 54 -2.73 -16.55 9.53
C GLN A 54 -3.96 -16.90 8.68
N SER A 55 -4.38 -16.01 7.79
CA SER A 55 -5.55 -16.22 6.93
C SER A 55 -5.18 -16.76 5.54
N GLY A 56 -3.91 -16.67 5.15
CA GLY A 56 -3.45 -17.03 3.81
C GLY A 56 -3.89 -16.05 2.71
N CYS A 57 -4.44 -14.88 3.04
CA CYS A 57 -4.69 -13.85 2.05
C CYS A 57 -3.38 -13.26 1.50
N GLY A 58 -3.46 -12.62 0.33
CA GLY A 58 -2.38 -11.75 -0.14
C GLY A 58 -2.54 -10.32 0.38
N VAL A 59 -1.58 -9.48 0.00
CA VAL A 59 -1.55 -8.06 0.31
C VAL A 59 -1.67 -7.27 -1.00
N LEU A 60 -2.58 -6.31 -1.03
CA LEU A 60 -2.59 -5.23 -2.00
C LEU A 60 -1.85 -4.08 -1.32
N LEU A 61 -0.64 -3.78 -1.79
CA LEU A 61 0.22 -2.81 -1.13
C LEU A 61 0.01 -1.44 -1.76
N ASP A 62 -0.78 -0.58 -1.13
CA ASP A 62 -0.90 0.80 -1.55
C ASP A 62 0.29 1.61 -1.01
N VAL A 63 1.16 2.03 -1.93
CA VAL A 63 2.40 2.77 -1.60
C VAL A 63 2.11 4.22 -1.24
N ASN A 64 1.03 4.80 -1.77
CA ASN A 64 0.58 6.13 -1.41
C ASN A 64 0.10 6.16 0.06
N ASN A 65 -0.65 5.15 0.50
CA ASN A 65 -1.11 4.98 1.88
C ASN A 65 0.04 4.80 2.85
N VAL A 66 1.06 4.03 2.49
CA VAL A 66 2.29 3.94 3.30
C VAL A 66 2.92 5.33 3.45
N TYR A 67 3.04 6.08 2.35
CA TYR A 67 3.64 7.42 2.38
C TYR A 67 2.81 8.43 3.19
N VAL A 68 1.50 8.48 2.99
CA VAL A 68 0.57 9.36 3.71
C VAL A 68 0.65 9.06 5.21
N SER A 69 0.53 7.79 5.61
CA SER A 69 0.65 7.36 7.00
C SER A 69 2.02 7.73 7.58
N ALA A 70 3.12 7.45 6.86
CA ALA A 70 4.47 7.76 7.33
C ALA A 70 4.66 9.25 7.61
N MET A 71 4.17 10.11 6.73
CA MET A 71 4.27 11.56 6.88
C MET A 71 3.38 12.11 8.01
N ASN A 72 2.18 11.53 8.20
CA ASN A 72 1.25 11.96 9.24
C ASN A 72 1.72 11.51 10.65
N HIS A 73 2.34 10.34 10.74
CA HIS A 73 2.74 9.70 11.99
C HIS A 73 4.23 9.89 12.34
N GLY A 74 5.07 10.23 11.35
CA GLY A 74 6.49 10.49 11.55
C GLY A 74 7.36 9.24 11.60
N PHE A 75 6.93 8.12 11.00
CA PHE A 75 7.74 6.91 10.82
C PHE A 75 8.41 6.87 9.45
N ASP A 76 9.38 5.98 9.25
CA ASP A 76 10.02 5.79 7.94
C ASP A 76 9.19 4.85 7.05
N ALA A 77 8.71 5.36 5.93
CA ALA A 77 7.98 4.58 4.93
C ALA A 77 8.77 3.37 4.42
N LYS A 78 10.09 3.45 4.32
CA LYS A 78 10.92 2.32 3.87
C LYS A 78 11.00 1.22 4.91
N GLU A 79 10.99 1.55 6.21
CA GLU A 79 10.92 0.54 7.27
C GLU A 79 9.59 -0.23 7.21
N TYR A 80 8.49 0.46 6.87
CA TYR A 80 7.21 -0.20 6.59
C TYR A 80 7.34 -1.20 5.44
N ILE A 81 7.88 -0.76 4.29
CA ILE A 81 8.07 -1.63 3.11
C ILE A 81 8.99 -2.82 3.43
N ASP A 82 10.05 -2.61 4.21
CA ASP A 82 10.99 -3.65 4.62
C ASP A 82 10.35 -4.72 5.52
N ALA A 83 9.30 -4.37 6.26
CA ALA A 83 8.57 -5.29 7.12
C ALA A 83 7.58 -6.17 6.35
N ILE A 84 7.10 -5.73 5.17
CA ILE A 84 6.14 -6.50 4.36
C ILE A 84 6.83 -7.72 3.74
N SER A 85 6.16 -8.87 3.78
CA SER A 85 6.64 -10.09 3.11
C SER A 85 6.51 -9.94 1.58
N PRO A 86 7.61 -9.99 0.81
CA PRO A 86 7.57 -9.91 -0.66
C PRO A 86 6.63 -10.93 -1.31
N ALA A 87 6.57 -12.13 -0.73
CA ALA A 87 5.78 -13.23 -1.26
C ALA A 87 4.26 -13.03 -1.05
N SER A 88 3.84 -12.20 -0.09
CA SER A 88 2.41 -11.93 0.13
C SER A 88 1.87 -10.84 -0.79
N VAL A 89 2.72 -9.97 -1.34
CA VAL A 89 2.27 -8.87 -2.21
C VAL A 89 1.77 -9.42 -3.55
N GLY A 90 0.49 -9.24 -3.81
CA GLY A 90 -0.18 -9.63 -5.05
C GLY A 90 -0.32 -8.50 -6.05
N GLU A 91 -0.48 -7.26 -5.56
CA GLU A 91 -0.72 -6.06 -6.37
C GLU A 91 -0.19 -4.83 -5.62
N ILE A 92 0.18 -3.78 -6.35
CA ILE A 92 0.65 -2.50 -5.81
C ILE A 92 -0.25 -1.38 -6.32
N HIS A 93 -0.70 -0.49 -5.44
CA HIS A 93 -1.44 0.71 -5.83
C HIS A 93 -0.59 1.97 -5.66
N LEU A 94 -0.85 2.94 -6.54
CA LEU A 94 -0.24 4.26 -6.57
C LEU A 94 -1.31 5.30 -6.80
N ALA A 95 -1.28 6.36 -6.01
CA ALA A 95 -2.19 7.48 -6.15
C ALA A 95 -1.51 8.81 -5.77
N GLY A 96 -2.20 9.91 -6.06
CA GLY A 96 -1.91 11.21 -5.45
C GLY A 96 -2.69 11.42 -4.15
N HIS A 97 -2.31 12.45 -3.41
CA HIS A 97 -2.95 12.86 -2.16
C HIS A 97 -2.92 14.38 -2.04
N SER A 98 -3.83 14.97 -1.25
CA SER A 98 -3.77 16.39 -0.90
C SER A 98 -2.99 16.64 0.38
N VAL A 99 -2.50 17.87 0.51
CA VAL A 99 -1.88 18.39 1.73
C VAL A 99 -2.76 19.51 2.26
N GLN A 100 -3.19 19.39 3.51
CA GLN A 100 -4.04 20.38 4.17
C GLN A 100 -3.33 20.92 5.41
N ALA A 101 -3.41 22.22 5.63
CA ALA A 101 -3.00 22.83 6.89
C ALA A 101 -4.12 22.62 7.92
N MET A 102 -3.84 21.83 8.96
CA MET A 102 -4.73 21.64 10.10
C MET A 102 -4.02 22.01 11.39
N LEU A 103 -4.61 22.96 12.12
CA LEU A 103 -3.99 23.59 13.29
C LEU A 103 -2.60 24.15 12.90
N ASP A 104 -1.53 23.62 13.49
CA ASP A 104 -0.13 24.02 13.27
C ASP A 104 0.69 22.95 12.52
N LYS A 105 0.02 22.02 11.82
CA LYS A 105 0.68 20.94 11.07
C LYS A 105 0.07 20.78 9.69
N GLU A 106 0.88 20.27 8.77
CA GLU A 106 0.38 19.72 7.51
C GLU A 106 -0.08 18.29 7.75
N ILE A 107 -1.29 17.97 7.31
CA ILE A 107 -1.81 16.62 7.23
C ILE A 107 -1.97 16.25 5.76
N ARG A 108 -1.51 15.06 5.39
CA ARG A 108 -1.77 14.50 4.06
C ARG A 108 -3.09 13.74 4.12
N ILE A 109 -3.97 14.03 3.17
CA ILE A 109 -5.25 13.37 3.01
C ILE A 109 -5.20 12.54 1.74
N ASP A 110 -5.45 11.26 1.94
CA ASP A 110 -5.55 10.29 0.89
C ASP A 110 -6.88 10.45 0.13
N ASP A 111 -6.89 11.39 -0.81
CA ASP A 111 -8.07 11.73 -1.61
C ASP A 111 -8.01 11.18 -3.03
N HIS A 112 -6.90 10.56 -3.44
CA HIS A 112 -6.71 10.03 -4.79
C HIS A 112 -7.11 11.04 -5.88
N GLY A 113 -6.91 12.34 -5.61
CA GLY A 113 -7.44 13.44 -6.42
C GLY A 113 -6.44 14.07 -7.38
N SER A 114 -5.21 13.55 -7.44
CA SER A 114 -4.11 14.18 -8.14
C SER A 114 -3.08 13.17 -8.68
N LYS A 115 -2.11 13.67 -9.45
CA LYS A 115 -0.99 12.86 -9.93
C LYS A 115 -0.18 12.31 -8.76
N VAL A 116 0.41 11.13 -8.98
CA VAL A 116 1.38 10.53 -8.07
C VAL A 116 2.59 11.47 -7.96
N CYS A 117 2.96 11.84 -6.73
CA CYS A 117 4.07 12.76 -6.51
C CYS A 117 5.43 12.04 -6.54
N GLU A 118 6.52 12.80 -6.76
CA GLU A 118 7.88 12.26 -6.86
C GLU A 118 8.30 11.41 -5.65
N ALA A 119 7.86 11.77 -4.45
CA ALA A 119 8.19 11.02 -3.24
C ALA A 119 7.53 9.62 -3.24
N VAL A 120 6.29 9.52 -3.73
CA VAL A 120 5.58 8.24 -3.88
C VAL A 120 6.20 7.42 -5.01
N TRP A 121 6.58 8.04 -6.15
CA TRP A 121 7.34 7.35 -7.20
C TRP A 121 8.70 6.80 -6.73
N ALA A 122 9.40 7.55 -5.87
CA ALA A 122 10.66 7.10 -5.28
C ALA A 122 10.44 5.93 -4.31
N LEU A 123 9.37 5.97 -3.51
CA LEU A 123 9.00 4.87 -2.63
C LEU A 123 8.56 3.64 -3.44
N TYR A 124 7.83 3.80 -4.53
CA TYR A 124 7.44 2.72 -5.44
C TYR A 124 8.64 2.00 -6.04
N GLN A 125 9.63 2.74 -6.55
CA GLN A 125 10.87 2.13 -7.05
C GLN A 125 11.63 1.38 -5.96
N TYR A 126 11.58 1.87 -4.72
CA TYR A 126 12.15 1.16 -3.57
C TYR A 126 11.37 -0.14 -3.28
N THR A 127 10.04 -0.07 -3.32
CA THR A 127 9.14 -1.23 -3.18
C THR A 127 9.44 -2.29 -4.22
N LEU A 128 9.52 -1.94 -5.52
CA LEU A 128 9.84 -2.88 -6.60
C LEU A 128 11.17 -3.63 -6.38
N LYS A 129 12.19 -2.96 -5.84
CA LYS A 129 13.47 -3.61 -5.52
C LYS A 129 13.36 -4.65 -4.40
N LYS A 130 12.37 -4.52 -3.52
CA LYS A 130 12.15 -5.39 -2.38
C LYS A 130 11.16 -6.52 -2.69
N VAL A 131 10.07 -6.19 -3.37
CA VAL A 131 8.95 -7.11 -3.61
C VAL A 131 8.95 -7.73 -5.00
N GLY A 132 9.79 -7.21 -5.90
CA GLY A 132 9.82 -7.56 -7.31
C GLY A 132 8.78 -6.82 -8.14
N ALA A 133 8.78 -7.10 -9.45
CA ALA A 133 7.74 -6.61 -10.35
C ALA A 133 6.39 -7.25 -9.99
N LYS A 134 5.39 -6.41 -9.71
CA LYS A 134 4.02 -6.82 -9.37
C LYS A 134 3.02 -6.01 -10.20
N PRO A 135 1.83 -6.56 -10.53
CA PRO A 135 0.76 -5.78 -11.12
C PRO A 135 0.58 -4.47 -10.36
N THR A 136 0.58 -3.36 -11.08
CA THR A 136 0.50 -2.02 -10.49
C THR A 136 -0.66 -1.24 -11.11
N LEU A 137 -1.45 -0.62 -10.25
CA LEU A 137 -2.61 0.18 -10.63
C LEU A 137 -2.43 1.62 -10.18
N ILE A 138 -2.80 2.57 -11.04
CA ILE A 138 -2.95 3.97 -10.68
C ILE A 138 -4.39 4.18 -10.20
N GLU A 139 -4.56 4.50 -8.92
CA GLU A 139 -5.86 4.78 -8.32
C GLU A 139 -6.18 6.28 -8.41
N TRP A 140 -7.45 6.58 -8.72
CA TRP A 140 -7.91 7.95 -8.92
C TRP A 140 -9.42 8.05 -8.70
N ASP A 141 -9.84 8.57 -7.53
CA ASP A 141 -11.24 8.56 -7.11
C ASP A 141 -11.91 9.93 -7.18
N ASN A 142 -11.14 11.01 -7.01
CA ASN A 142 -11.65 12.38 -7.00
C ASN A 142 -11.04 13.20 -8.14
N ASP A 143 -11.74 14.25 -8.57
CA ASP A 143 -11.25 15.17 -9.62
C ASP A 143 -10.67 14.46 -10.86
N VAL A 144 -11.36 13.40 -11.29
CA VAL A 144 -10.92 12.48 -12.35
C VAL A 144 -10.41 13.24 -13.58
N PRO A 145 -9.16 12.99 -14.03
CA PRO A 145 -8.49 13.80 -15.01
C PRO A 145 -8.92 13.38 -16.42
N SER A 146 -8.31 14.01 -17.43
CA SER A 146 -8.43 13.49 -18.79
C SER A 146 -7.78 12.11 -18.92
N TRP A 147 -8.27 11.30 -19.87
CA TRP A 147 -7.65 10.01 -20.18
C TRP A 147 -6.15 10.10 -20.45
N GLY A 148 -5.70 11.13 -21.19
CA GLY A 148 -4.28 11.28 -21.52
C GLY A 148 -3.39 11.45 -20.30
N GLU A 149 -3.91 12.10 -19.26
CA GLU A 149 -3.19 12.29 -18.00
C GLU A 149 -3.15 11.01 -17.16
N LEU A 150 -4.27 10.28 -17.08
CA LEU A 150 -4.30 8.99 -16.41
C LEU A 150 -3.38 7.96 -17.10
N ALA A 151 -3.43 7.91 -18.44
CA ALA A 151 -2.58 7.04 -19.25
C ALA A 151 -1.10 7.37 -19.07
N GLU A 152 -0.72 8.65 -18.99
CA GLU A 152 0.66 9.07 -18.71
C GLU A 152 1.17 8.51 -17.37
N GLN A 153 0.37 8.54 -16.30
CA GLN A 153 0.77 7.97 -15.01
C GLN A 153 0.93 6.44 -15.09
N ALA A 154 0.03 5.76 -15.81
CA ALA A 154 0.13 4.31 -16.03
C ALA A 154 1.39 3.94 -16.86
N ASP A 155 1.71 4.72 -17.90
CA ASP A 155 2.91 4.53 -18.71
C ASP A 155 4.19 4.70 -17.88
N ILE A 156 4.21 5.67 -16.95
CA ILE A 156 5.32 5.84 -16.01
C ILE A 156 5.48 4.60 -15.11
N ALA A 157 4.39 4.10 -14.51
CA ALA A 157 4.43 2.89 -13.67
C ALA A 157 4.92 1.66 -14.45
N ASN A 158 4.42 1.47 -15.68
CA ASN A 158 4.85 0.40 -16.58
C ASN A 158 6.35 0.49 -16.88
N SER A 159 6.89 1.69 -17.12
CA SER A 159 8.31 1.87 -17.39
C SER A 159 9.22 1.43 -16.23
N TYR A 160 8.75 1.53 -14.98
CA TYR A 160 9.47 1.03 -13.81
C TYR A 160 9.34 -0.49 -13.64
N LEU A 161 8.17 -1.05 -13.95
CA LEU A 161 7.95 -2.51 -13.94
C LEU A 161 8.85 -3.21 -14.95
N GLU A 162 8.84 -2.76 -16.21
CA GLU A 162 9.65 -3.34 -17.29
C GLU A 162 11.14 -3.34 -16.94
N ARG A 163 11.65 -2.25 -16.35
CA ARG A 163 13.05 -2.16 -15.89
C ARG A 163 13.35 -3.19 -14.81
N THR A 164 12.44 -3.37 -13.86
CA THR A 164 12.62 -4.32 -12.75
C THR A 164 12.60 -5.76 -13.26
N GLU A 165 11.72 -6.10 -14.21
CA GLU A 165 11.69 -7.43 -14.85
C GLU A 165 12.97 -7.74 -15.63
N ILE A 166 13.49 -6.76 -16.39
CA ILE A 166 14.76 -6.90 -17.11
C ILE A 166 15.92 -7.11 -16.14
N GLU A 167 15.97 -6.33 -15.06
CA GLU A 167 17.01 -6.48 -14.03
C GLU A 167 16.96 -7.88 -13.41
N MET A 168 15.79 -8.38 -13.00
CA MET A 168 15.66 -9.72 -12.39
C MET A 168 16.06 -10.85 -13.35
N THR A 169 15.68 -10.78 -14.63
CA THR A 169 16.04 -11.80 -15.63
C THR A 169 17.52 -11.79 -16.01
N SER A 170 18.24 -10.69 -15.78
CA SER A 170 19.67 -10.60 -16.05
C SER A 170 20.58 -11.27 -15.01
N TYR A 171 20.01 -11.71 -13.88
CA TYR A 171 20.72 -12.38 -12.78
C TYR A 171 20.39 -13.89 -12.67
N GLU A 172 19.54 -14.44 -13.55
CA GLU A 172 19.26 -15.88 -13.68
C GLU A 172 20.13 -16.54 -14.77
#